data_AF-A0A8T7I864-F1
#
_entry.id   AF-A0A8T7I864-F1
#
_cell.length_a   1.000
_cell.length_b   1.000
_cell.length_c   1.000
_cell.angle_alpha   90.00
_cell.angle_beta   90.00
_cell.angle_gamma   90.00
#
_symmetry.space_group_name_H-M   'P 1'
#
loop_
_entity.id
_entity.type
_entity.pdbx_description
1 polymer ?
#
loop_
_entity_poly.entity_id
_entity_poly.type
_entity_poly.pdbx_seq_one_letter_code
_entity_poly.pdbx_strand_id
1 'polypeptide(L)'
;MKNISAKLSWFMVALFLLFLPSTVWAKQEPLDWKTHGLIALVIAITVSVVIVMRNKALDSKTAKIMVFGIYFWVFIFLQAVLYGLYYGLIR
;
A
#
# COMPACT_ATOMS: atom_id res chain seq x y z
N MET A 1 21.12 12.23 13.07
CA MET A 1 20.11 12.82 12.15
C MET A 1 19.99 12.12 10.78
N LYS A 2 21.03 11.47 10.23
CA LYS A 2 21.00 10.80 8.90
C LYS A 2 19.96 9.65 8.72
N ASN A 3 19.51 8.99 9.79
CA ASN A 3 18.60 7.84 9.70
C ASN A 3 17.12 8.21 9.61
N ILE A 4 16.73 9.44 9.98
CA ILE A 4 15.33 9.87 9.96
C ILE A 4 14.90 10.21 8.54
N SER A 5 15.76 10.84 7.74
CA SER A 5 15.46 11.17 6.33
C SER A 5 15.27 9.91 5.46
N ALA A 6 16.00 8.83 5.75
CA ALA A 6 15.88 7.56 5.03
C ALA A 6 14.62 6.76 5.40
N LYS A 7 14.16 6.85 6.66
CA LYS A 7 12.87 6.26 7.07
C LYS A 7 11.70 7.05 6.50
N LEU A 8 11.81 8.39 6.51
CA LEU A 8 10.81 9.29 5.96
C LEU A 8 10.71 9.17 4.44
N SER A 9 11.83 9.07 3.72
CA SER A 9 11.83 8.90 2.26
C SER A 9 11.18 7.60 1.81
N TRP A 10 11.37 6.50 2.56
CA TRP A 10 10.70 5.23 2.27
C TRP A 10 9.23 5.23 2.63
N PHE A 11 8.83 5.93 3.70
CA PHE A 11 7.42 6.18 4.00
C PHE A 11 6.75 6.98 2.88
N MET A 12 7.46 7.97 2.32
CA MET A 12 7.01 8.73 1.16
C MET A 12 6.95 7.89 -0.11
N VAL A 13 7.87 6.95 -0.33
CA VAL A 13 7.81 5.99 -1.46
C VAL A 13 6.66 5.00 -1.32
N ALA A 14 6.39 4.50 -0.10
CA ALA A 14 5.23 3.67 0.19
C ALA A 14 3.91 4.45 -0.03
N LEU A 15 3.88 5.72 0.40
CA LEU A 15 2.78 6.64 0.07
C LEU A 15 2.67 6.86 -1.43
N PHE A 16 3.79 7.04 -2.15
CA PHE A 16 3.79 7.25 -3.59
C PHE A 16 3.31 6.00 -4.35
N LEU A 17 3.60 4.80 -3.86
CA LEU A 17 3.08 3.53 -4.37
C LEU A 17 1.60 3.30 -4.01
N LEU A 18 1.13 3.82 -2.88
CA LEU A 18 -0.28 3.83 -2.51
C LEU A 18 -1.11 4.84 -3.32
N PHE A 19 -0.51 5.99 -3.61
CA PHE A 19 -1.07 7.07 -4.40
C PHE A 19 -0.82 6.92 -5.89
N LEU A 20 -0.02 5.94 -6.33
CA LEU A 20 0.04 5.47 -7.71
C LEU A 20 -1.28 4.75 -7.93
N PRO A 21 -2.28 5.49 -8.39
CA PRO A 21 -3.56 4.90 -8.54
C PRO A 21 -3.47 4.06 -9.82
N SER A 22 -4.02 2.86 -9.79
CA SER A 22 -4.48 2.21 -11.02
C SER A 22 -5.36 3.15 -11.89
N THR A 23 -5.79 4.30 -11.34
CA THR A 23 -6.47 5.38 -12.06
C THR A 23 -5.63 6.13 -13.11
N VAL A 24 -4.29 6.02 -13.12
CA VAL A 24 -3.52 6.51 -14.30
C VAL A 24 -3.95 5.75 -15.56
N TRP A 25 -4.35 4.49 -15.40
CA TRP A 25 -4.83 3.64 -16.49
C TRP A 25 -6.37 3.61 -16.61
N ALA A 26 -7.11 4.07 -15.59
CA ALA A 26 -8.58 4.14 -15.63
C ALA A 26 -9.15 5.23 -16.55
N LYS A 27 -8.29 6.11 -17.10
CA LYS A 27 -8.71 7.16 -18.04
C LYS A 27 -8.98 6.64 -19.46
N GLN A 28 -8.53 5.43 -19.78
CA GLN A 28 -8.64 4.85 -21.14
C GLN A 28 -9.76 3.81 -21.23
N GLU A 29 -9.93 2.94 -20.22
CA GLU A 29 -11.09 2.05 -20.09
C GLU A 29 -11.33 1.74 -18.59
N PRO A 30 -12.57 1.53 -18.12
CA PRO A 30 -12.82 1.02 -16.77
C PRO A 30 -12.17 -0.36 -16.62
N LEU A 31 -11.00 -0.41 -15.99
CA LEU A 31 -10.40 -1.65 -15.51
C LEU A 31 -11.44 -2.38 -14.63
N ASP A 32 -11.72 -3.64 -14.97
CA ASP A 32 -12.63 -4.50 -14.18
C ASP A 32 -12.25 -4.50 -12.70
N TRP A 33 -13.26 -4.58 -11.82
CA TRP A 33 -13.08 -4.49 -10.37
C TRP A 33 -12.15 -5.59 -9.85
N LYS A 34 -12.12 -6.75 -10.53
CA LYS A 34 -11.22 -7.85 -10.22
C LYS A 34 -9.76 -7.46 -10.46
N THR A 35 -9.48 -6.79 -11.57
CA THR A 35 -8.14 -6.33 -11.93
C THR A 35 -7.66 -5.24 -10.97
N HIS A 36 -8.55 -4.31 -10.61
CA HIS A 36 -8.29 -3.30 -9.59
C HIS A 36 -7.95 -3.92 -8.23
N GLY A 37 -8.77 -4.87 -7.77
CA GLY A 37 -8.55 -5.58 -6.51
C GLY A 37 -7.23 -6.35 -6.50
N LEU A 38 -6.87 -6.98 -7.63
CA LEU A 38 -5.60 -7.71 -7.75
C LEU A 38 -4.40 -6.77 -7.67
N ILE A 39 -4.44 -5.63 -8.36
CA ILE A 39 -3.38 -4.62 -8.29
C ILE A 39 -3.24 -4.09 -6.86
N ALA A 40 -4.36 -3.75 -6.22
CA ALA A 40 -4.37 -3.27 -4.84
C ALA A 40 -3.80 -4.30 -3.85
N LEU A 41 -4.14 -5.57 -4.04
CA LEU A 41 -3.61 -6.68 -3.26
C LEU A 41 -2.09 -6.80 -3.40
N VAL A 42 -1.59 -6.78 -4.64
CA VAL A 42 -0.14 -6.86 -4.92
C VAL A 42 0.60 -5.70 -4.26
N ILE A 43 0.10 -4.46 -4.42
CA ILE A 43 0.69 -3.28 -3.80
C ILE A 43 0.71 -3.42 -2.27
N ALA A 44 -0.43 -3.77 -1.66
CA ALA A 44 -0.55 -3.91 -0.20
C ALA A 44 0.41 -4.98 0.34
N ILE A 45 0.54 -6.13 -0.34
CA ILE A 45 1.47 -7.20 0.05
C ILE A 45 2.92 -6.70 -0.08
N THR A 46 3.30 -6.16 -1.24
CA THR A 46 4.68 -5.73 -1.49
C THR A 46 5.11 -4.66 -0.48
N VAL A 47 4.29 -3.63 -0.26
CA VAL A 47 4.62 -2.54 0.68
C VAL A 47 4.71 -3.07 2.12
N SER A 48 3.77 -3.92 2.54
CA SER A 48 3.78 -4.50 3.89
C SER A 48 4.99 -5.40 4.14
N VAL A 49 5.33 -6.27 3.19
CA VAL A 49 6.53 -7.12 3.26
C VAL A 49 7.78 -6.26 3.37
N VAL A 50 7.93 -5.24 2.51
CA VAL A 50 9.10 -4.35 2.52
C VAL A 50 9.24 -3.62 3.87
N ILE A 51 8.13 -3.12 4.43
CA ILE A 51 8.15 -2.45 5.74
C ILE A 51 8.58 -3.41 6.84
N VAL A 52 8.00 -4.62 6.88
CA VAL A 52 8.30 -5.61 7.92
C VAL A 52 9.72 -6.14 7.80
N MET A 53 10.20 -6.44 6.59
CA MET A 53 11.56 -6.94 6.37
C MET A 53 12.63 -5.93 6.79
N ARG A 54 12.35 -4.63 6.63
CA ARG A 54 13.30 -3.56 6.98
C ARG A 54 13.19 -3.11 8.43
N ASN A 55 12.17 -3.57 9.15
CA ASN A 55 12.00 -3.26 10.56
C ASN A 55 12.91 -4.14 11.42
N LYS A 56 14.08 -3.58 11.76
CA LYS A 56 15.10 -4.21 12.63
C LYS A 56 14.69 -4.30 14.10
N ALA A 57 13.59 -3.65 14.50
CA ALA A 57 13.09 -3.72 15.88
C ALA A 57 12.21 -4.95 16.14
N LEU A 58 11.94 -5.77 15.11
CA LEU A 58 11.13 -6.98 15.22
C LEU A 58 12.06 -8.20 15.31
N ASP A 59 12.32 -8.65 16.54
CA ASP A 59 13.27 -9.76 16.79
C ASP A 59 12.65 -11.15 16.55
N SER A 60 11.32 -11.30 16.70
CA SER A 60 10.64 -12.59 16.54
C SER A 60 9.89 -12.71 15.20
N LYS A 61 9.86 -13.93 14.65
CA LYS A 61 9.08 -14.24 13.43
C LYS A 61 7.59 -13.94 13.63
N THR A 62 7.07 -14.22 14.82
CA THR A 62 5.67 -13.96 15.19
C THR A 62 5.35 -12.46 15.18
N ALA A 63 6.24 -11.62 15.72
CA ALA A 63 6.05 -10.17 15.69
C ALA A 63 6.06 -9.63 14.26
N LYS A 64 6.92 -10.17 13.38
CA LYS A 64 6.94 -9.80 11.96
C LYS A 64 5.62 -10.14 11.26
N ILE A 65 5.04 -11.31 11.53
CA ILE A 65 3.76 -11.72 10.93
C ILE A 65 2.61 -10.83 11.43
N MET A 66 2.54 -10.54 12.73
CA MET A 66 1.51 -9.64 13.26
C MET A 66 1.59 -8.25 12.65
N VAL A 67 2.79 -7.67 12.61
CA VAL A 67 3.01 -6.34 12.05
C VAL A 67 2.75 -6.32 10.54
N PHE A 68 3.06 -7.41 9.83
CA PHE A 68 2.67 -7.57 8.42
C PHE A 68 1.16 -7.50 8.26
N GLY A 69 0.41 -8.25 9.07
CA GLY A 69 -1.06 -8.24 9.03
C GLY A 69 -1.63 -6.84 9.25
N ILE A 70 -1.10 -6.10 10.22
CA ILE A 70 -1.52 -4.72 10.51
C ILE A 70 -1.28 -3.81 9.29
N TYR A 71 -0.06 -3.80 8.75
CA TYR A 71 0.25 -2.96 7.59
C TYR A 71 -0.55 -3.36 6.35
N PHE A 72 -0.70 -4.65 6.10
CA PHE A 72 -1.48 -5.17 4.98
C PHE A 72 -2.93 -4.68 5.06
N TRP A 73 -3.53 -4.80 6.24
CA TRP A 73 -4.92 -4.38 6.46
C TRP A 73 -5.10 -2.88 6.24
N VAL A 74 -4.20 -2.07 6.79
CA VAL A 74 -4.23 -0.61 6.61
C VAL A 74 -4.12 -0.23 5.12
N PHE A 75 -3.19 -0.85 4.38
CA PHE A 75 -3.00 -0.49 2.97
C PHE A 75 -4.13 -0.95 2.06
N ILE A 76 -4.65 -2.16 2.25
CA ILE A 76 -5.76 -2.67 1.41
C ILE A 76 -7.05 -1.90 1.67
N PHE A 77 -7.35 -1.55 2.94
CA PHE A 77 -8.50 -0.69 3.26
C PHE A 77 -8.32 0.71 2.72
N LEU A 78 -7.14 1.30 2.85
CA LEU A 78 -6.88 2.64 2.31
C LEU A 78 -7.09 2.67 0.80
N GLN A 79 -6.61 1.65 0.06
CA GLN A 79 -6.85 1.52 -1.37
C GLN A 79 -8.35 1.36 -1.69
N ALA A 80 -9.09 0.56 -0.91
CA ALA A 80 -10.54 0.40 -1.09
C ALA A 80 -11.30 1.71 -0.86
N VAL A 81 -10.94 2.48 0.18
CA VAL A 81 -11.55 3.80 0.47
C VAL A 81 -11.23 4.79 -0.66
N LEU A 82 -9.97 4.89 -1.09
CA LEU A 82 -9.58 5.77 -2.19
C LEU A 82 -10.31 5.42 -3.49
N TYR A 83 -10.45 4.12 -3.78
CA TYR A 83 -11.22 3.67 -4.93
C TYR A 83 -12.71 3.99 -4.82
N GLY A 84 -13.31 3.75 -3.65
CA GLY A 84 -14.71 4.09 -3.39
C GLY A 84 -14.98 5.59 -3.52
N LEU A 85 -14.08 6.43 -3.02
CA LEU A 85 -14.14 7.88 -3.18
C LEU A 85 -13.97 8.30 -4.65
N TYR A 86 -13.02 7.70 -5.38
CA TYR A 86 -12.84 7.97 -6.81
C TYR A 86 -14.10 7.64 -7.60
N TYR A 87 -14.70 6.48 -7.37
CA TYR A 87 -15.89 6.04 -8.07
C TYR A 87 -17.16 6.83 -7.66
N GLY A 88 -17.20 7.35 -6.44
CA GLY A 88 -18.35 8.12 -5.94
C GLY A 88 -18.28 9.64 -6.20
N LEU A 89 -17.09 10.20 -6.41
CA LEU A 89 -16.89 11.64 -6.60
C LEU A 89 -16.47 12.05 -8.02
N ILE A 90 -15.76 11.18 -8.75
CA ILE A 90 -15.12 11.54 -10.03
C ILE A 90 -15.79 10.85 -11.22
N ARG A 91 -16.28 9.62 -11.04
CA ARG A 91 -17.09 8.89 -12.02
C ARG A 91 -18.57 8.98 -11.65
#